data_AF-A0A7W8JIG2-F1
#
_entry.id   AF-A0A7W8JIG2-F1
#
_cell.length_a   1.000
_cell.length_b   1.000
_cell.length_c   1.000
_cell.angle_alpha   90.00
_cell.angle_beta   90.00
_cell.angle_gamma   90.00
#
_symmetry.space_group_name_H-M   'P 1'
#
loop_
_entity.id
_entity.type
_entity.pdbx_description
1 polymer ?
#
loop_
_entity_poly.entity_id
_entity_poly.type
_entity_poly.pdbx_seq_one_letter_code
_entity_poly.pdbx_strand_id
1 'polypeptide(L)'
;MLKHIYLSLSFCLLALGLNSALITPSDAQQQPQQSAQNVTHGSTTLVEQGSYINREGHSVHRPAHTVSGAVPAGATAQCRDASYSFSQNHRGTCSHHGGVAKWL
;
A
#
# COMPACT_ATOMS: atom_id res chain seq x y z
N MET A 1 52.61 25.34 40.16
CA MET A 1 52.09 25.28 41.54
C MET A 1 51.58 26.66 41.93
N LEU A 2 50.32 26.93 42.20
CA LEU A 2 49.11 26.13 42.12
C LEU A 2 47.91 27.06 42.39
N LYS A 3 48.07 28.39 42.19
CA LYS A 3 47.13 29.43 42.67
C LYS A 3 46.30 30.10 41.56
N HIS A 4 46.78 30.15 40.31
CA HIS A 4 45.93 30.58 39.19
C HIS A 4 45.02 29.45 38.65
N ILE A 5 45.16 28.25 39.23
CA ILE A 5 44.40 27.04 38.88
C ILE A 5 43.00 27.00 39.54
N TYR A 6 42.68 27.87 40.50
CA TYR A 6 41.43 27.76 41.30
C TYR A 6 40.44 28.94 41.22
N LEU A 7 40.73 30.06 40.55
CA LEU A 7 39.88 31.28 40.66
C LEU A 7 38.94 31.60 39.48
N SER A 8 38.82 30.75 38.46
CA SER A 8 37.75 30.90 37.47
C SER A 8 37.00 29.60 37.15
N LEU A 9 37.09 28.64 38.07
CA LEU A 9 36.16 27.53 38.31
C LEU A 9 34.70 28.00 38.63
N SER A 10 34.31 29.22 38.28
CA SER A 10 33.03 29.86 38.66
C SER A 10 32.16 30.30 37.49
N PHE A 11 32.56 30.05 36.24
CA PHE A 11 31.73 30.36 35.08
C PHE A 11 31.67 29.14 34.17
N CYS A 12 30.46 28.80 33.71
CA CYS A 12 30.08 27.63 32.90
C CYS A 12 29.62 26.36 33.66
N LEU A 13 29.07 26.51 34.88
CA LEU A 13 27.87 25.74 35.23
C LEU A 13 26.68 26.42 34.54
N LEU A 14 26.32 25.98 33.33
CA LEU A 14 24.99 26.10 32.70
C LEU A 14 25.08 25.71 31.20
N ALA A 15 25.03 24.41 30.92
CA ALA A 15 24.54 23.91 29.64
C ALA A 15 24.18 22.42 29.80
N LEU A 16 23.07 22.17 30.48
CA LEU A 16 22.34 20.90 30.34
C LEU A 16 21.85 20.84 28.89
N GLY A 17 22.28 19.82 28.16
CA GLY A 17 21.90 19.62 26.76
C GLY A 17 22.13 18.16 26.34
N LEU A 18 21.40 17.25 26.98
CA LEU A 18 21.24 15.87 26.56
C LEU A 18 20.62 15.84 25.15
N ASN A 19 21.45 15.78 24.11
CA ASN A 19 21.00 15.49 22.74
C ASN A 19 21.42 14.07 22.36
N SER A 20 20.84 13.09 23.03
CA SER A 20 20.79 11.71 22.52
C SER A 20 19.56 11.58 21.63
N ALA A 21 19.65 12.07 20.39
CA ALA A 21 18.69 11.69 19.36
C ALA A 21 18.96 10.23 18.99
N LEU A 22 18.28 9.33 19.68
CA LEU A 22 18.16 7.94 19.27
C LEU A 22 17.45 7.93 17.92
N ILE A 23 18.20 7.63 16.87
CA ILE A 23 17.69 7.38 15.53
C ILE A 23 16.87 6.09 15.63
N THR A 24 15.56 6.23 15.80
CA THR A 24 14.63 5.13 15.51
C THR A 24 14.54 5.03 13.98
N PRO A 25 14.74 3.84 13.37
CA PRO A 25 14.22 3.63 12.03
C PRO A 25 12.71 3.81 12.10
N SER A 26 12.23 4.90 11.50
CA SER A 26 10.80 5.15 11.36
C SER A 26 10.19 4.04 10.51
N ASP A 27 9.19 3.38 11.08
CA ASP A 27 8.19 2.56 10.42
C ASP A 27 7.89 3.03 8.98
N ALA A 28 8.45 2.33 8.00
CA ALA A 28 7.81 2.16 6.71
C ALA A 28 6.93 0.91 6.74
N GLN A 29 6.12 0.80 7.79
CA GLN A 29 5.08 -0.21 7.92
C GLN A 29 3.78 0.51 8.27
N GLN A 30 3.15 1.10 7.25
CA GLN A 30 1.73 1.41 7.35
C GLN A 30 1.03 1.07 6.04
N GLN A 31 0.97 -0.24 5.84
CA GLN A 31 -0.10 -0.91 5.15
C GLN A 31 -1.34 -0.82 6.06
N PRO A 32 -2.40 -0.08 5.70
CA PRO A 32 -3.62 -0.08 6.49
C PRO A 32 -4.20 -1.51 6.47
N GLN A 33 -4.30 -2.10 7.65
CA GLN A 33 -5.09 -3.29 7.90
C GLN A 33 -6.56 -3.03 7.52
N GLN A 34 -7.00 -3.56 6.39
CA GLN A 34 -8.35 -4.07 6.21
C GLN A 34 -8.18 -5.42 5.50
N SER A 35 -7.99 -6.47 6.29
CA SER A 35 -9.05 -7.27 6.93
C SER A 35 -9.29 -8.50 6.10
N ALA A 36 -9.16 -9.67 6.74
CA ALA A 36 -9.51 -10.95 6.18
C ALA A 36 -10.87 -10.88 5.48
N GLN A 37 -10.86 -10.77 4.16
CA GLN A 37 -12.00 -11.06 3.32
C GLN A 37 -11.69 -12.33 2.55
N ASN A 38 -11.45 -13.39 3.33
CA ASN A 38 -11.83 -14.72 2.93
C ASN A 38 -13.37 -14.80 3.05
N VAL A 39 -14.07 -13.97 2.27
CA VAL A 39 -15.52 -14.04 2.25
C VAL A 39 -15.87 -15.10 1.23
N THR A 40 -16.20 -16.27 1.75
CA THR A 40 -16.87 -17.33 1.02
C THR A 40 -18.26 -16.83 0.62
N HIS A 41 -18.33 -15.97 -0.39
CA HIS A 41 -19.57 -15.69 -1.12
C HIS A 41 -19.63 -16.65 -2.30
N GLY A 42 -20.46 -17.68 -2.18
CA GLY A 42 -20.76 -18.60 -3.26
C GLY A 42 -21.25 -17.83 -4.50
N SER A 43 -20.37 -17.74 -5.51
CA SER A 43 -20.65 -17.93 -6.94
C SER A 43 -19.46 -17.54 -7.83
N THR A 44 -18.50 -16.76 -7.35
CA THR A 44 -17.33 -16.35 -8.15
C THR A 44 -16.11 -16.10 -7.27
N THR A 45 -15.45 -17.18 -6.88
CA THR A 45 -14.13 -17.11 -6.22
C THR A 45 -13.11 -16.53 -7.20
N LEU A 46 -12.51 -15.39 -6.85
CA LEU A 46 -11.40 -14.79 -7.60
C LEU A 46 -10.12 -15.57 -7.31
N VAL A 47 -9.35 -15.89 -8.35
CA VAL A 47 -8.08 -16.63 -8.21
C VAL A 47 -6.98 -15.66 -7.72
N GLU A 48 -6.73 -14.60 -8.47
CA GLU A 48 -5.75 -13.58 -8.13
C GLU A 48 -6.27 -12.62 -7.05
N GLN A 49 -5.39 -12.29 -6.11
CA GLN A 49 -5.72 -11.49 -4.94
C GLN A 49 -5.13 -10.07 -4.99
N GLY A 50 -5.82 -9.17 -4.29
CA GLY A 50 -5.38 -7.83 -3.92
C GLY A 50 -5.70 -6.71 -4.93
N SER A 51 -5.27 -5.50 -4.59
CA SER A 51 -5.81 -4.29 -5.22
C SER A 51 -4.73 -3.25 -5.52
N TYR A 52 -5.07 -2.24 -6.32
CA TYR A 52 -4.30 -1.04 -6.55
C TYR A 52 -5.17 0.20 -6.30
N ILE A 53 -4.54 1.35 -6.06
CA ILE A 53 -5.24 2.64 -5.96
C ILE A 53 -5.21 3.32 -7.34
N ASN A 54 -6.37 3.64 -7.89
CA ASN A 54 -6.44 4.39 -9.16
C ASN A 54 -6.16 5.89 -8.94
N ARG A 55 -6.18 6.68 -10.02
CA ARG A 55 -5.87 8.12 -9.95
C ARG A 55 -6.91 8.91 -9.16
N GLU A 56 -8.12 8.36 -9.08
CA GLU A 56 -9.26 8.88 -8.34
C GLU A 56 -9.17 8.54 -6.84
N GLY A 57 -8.19 7.74 -6.41
CA GLY A 57 -8.00 7.35 -5.01
C GLY A 57 -8.83 6.13 -4.58
N HIS A 58 -9.51 5.46 -5.51
CA HIS A 58 -10.30 4.27 -5.22
C HIS A 58 -9.42 3.01 -5.19
N SER A 59 -9.68 2.12 -4.21
CA SER A 59 -9.11 0.77 -4.19
C SER A 59 -9.83 -0.12 -5.20
N VAL A 60 -9.08 -0.61 -6.18
CA VAL A 60 -9.58 -1.41 -7.31
C VAL A 60 -8.91 -2.76 -7.30
N HIS A 61 -9.70 -3.83 -7.35
CA HIS A 61 -9.14 -5.18 -7.46
C HIS A 61 -8.36 -5.32 -8.76
N ARG A 62 -7.17 -5.95 -8.70
CA ARG A 62 -6.40 -6.21 -9.91
C ARG A 62 -7.12 -7.26 -10.79
N PRO A 63 -6.88 -7.29 -12.10
CA PRO A 63 -7.53 -8.28 -12.96
C PRO A 63 -7.36 -9.70 -12.42
N ALA A 64 -8.46 -10.46 -12.39
CA ALA A 64 -8.48 -11.79 -11.80
C ALA A 64 -9.40 -12.75 -12.56
N HIS A 65 -8.98 -14.00 -12.67
CA HIS A 65 -9.80 -15.10 -13.14
C HIS A 65 -10.80 -15.52 -12.07
N THR A 66 -11.89 -16.15 -12.50
CA THR A 66 -12.83 -16.83 -11.60
C THR A 66 -12.71 -18.33 -11.76
N VAL A 67 -12.84 -19.06 -10.66
CA VAL A 67 -12.77 -20.53 -10.67
C VAL A 67 -13.88 -21.14 -11.54
N SER A 68 -15.06 -20.53 -11.56
CA SER A 68 -16.23 -20.98 -12.33
C SER A 68 -16.27 -20.44 -13.77
N GLY A 69 -15.37 -19.50 -14.13
CA GLY A 69 -15.46 -18.74 -15.38
C GLY A 69 -16.62 -17.74 -15.42
N ALA A 70 -17.51 -17.71 -14.41
CA ALA A 70 -18.60 -16.77 -14.33
C ALA A 70 -18.08 -15.34 -14.11
N VAL A 71 -18.86 -14.35 -14.56
CA VAL A 71 -18.53 -12.93 -14.39
C VAL A 71 -18.65 -12.56 -12.90
N PRO A 72 -17.57 -12.10 -12.24
CA PRO A 72 -17.65 -11.69 -10.86
C PRO A 72 -18.35 -10.34 -10.72
N ALA A 73 -19.01 -10.14 -9.60
CA ALA A 73 -19.66 -8.87 -9.28
C ALA A 73 -18.64 -7.71 -9.31
N GLY A 74 -19.03 -6.60 -9.95
CA GLY A 74 -18.18 -5.41 -10.06
C GLY A 74 -17.09 -5.48 -11.14
N ALA A 75 -16.98 -6.58 -11.89
CA ALA A 75 -16.16 -6.58 -13.10
C ALA A 75 -16.74 -5.64 -14.15
N THR A 76 -15.87 -4.83 -14.76
CA THR A 76 -16.23 -3.85 -15.80
C THR A 76 -15.78 -4.32 -17.18
N ALA A 77 -14.86 -5.29 -17.26
CA ALA A 77 -14.40 -5.86 -18.52
C ALA A 77 -13.91 -7.29 -18.36
N GLN A 78 -13.95 -8.04 -19.46
CA GLN A 78 -13.22 -9.28 -19.65
C GLN A 78 -12.01 -9.01 -20.55
N CYS A 79 -10.82 -9.39 -20.08
CA CYS A 79 -9.57 -9.32 -20.82
C CYS A 79 -9.40 -10.51 -21.78
N ARG A 80 -8.46 -10.42 -22.73
CA ARG A 80 -8.22 -11.49 -23.72
C ARG A 80 -7.60 -12.76 -23.13
N ASP A 81 -6.95 -12.66 -21.97
CA ASP A 81 -6.47 -13.83 -21.22
C ASP A 81 -7.57 -14.49 -20.36
N ALA A 82 -8.82 -14.02 -20.47
CA ALA A 82 -9.99 -14.44 -19.70
C ALA A 82 -10.03 -13.96 -18.24
N SER A 83 -9.08 -13.12 -17.80
CA SER A 83 -9.21 -12.41 -16.53
C SER A 83 -10.31 -11.33 -16.59
N TYR A 84 -10.90 -11.02 -15.45
CA TYR A 84 -11.90 -9.96 -15.31
C TYR A 84 -11.26 -8.73 -14.68
N SER A 85 -11.40 -7.57 -15.33
CA SER A 85 -10.93 -6.28 -14.82
C SER A 85 -12.01 -5.59 -14.01
N PHE A 86 -11.58 -4.84 -12.99
CA PHE A 86 -12.43 -4.03 -12.12
C PHE A 86 -12.13 -2.52 -12.30
N SER A 87 -11.33 -2.16 -13.31
CA SER A 87 -10.96 -0.77 -13.59
C SER A 87 -12.19 0.07 -13.94
N GLN A 88 -12.32 1.24 -13.32
CA GLN A 88 -13.37 2.21 -13.61
C GLN A 88 -13.06 3.09 -14.82
N ASN A 89 -11.80 3.08 -15.28
CA ASN A 89 -11.35 3.87 -16.41
C ASN A 89 -11.09 2.95 -17.61
N HIS A 90 -11.42 3.39 -18.83
CA HIS A 90 -11.18 2.58 -20.04
C HIS A 90 -9.73 2.64 -20.56
N ARG A 91 -9.00 3.71 -20.24
CA ARG A 91 -7.65 3.90 -20.76
C ARG A 91 -6.69 2.91 -20.11
N GLY A 92 -6.09 2.04 -20.91
CA GLY A 92 -5.12 1.06 -20.45
C GLY A 92 -5.74 -0.20 -19.82
N THR A 93 -7.06 -0.34 -19.79
CA THR A 93 -7.71 -1.57 -19.29
C THR A 93 -7.25 -2.78 -20.07
N CYS A 94 -6.89 -3.83 -19.34
CA CYS A 94 -6.36 -5.08 -19.89
C CYS A 94 -5.07 -4.91 -20.74
N SER A 95 -4.34 -3.79 -20.68
CA SER A 95 -3.14 -3.60 -21.53
C SER A 95 -2.08 -4.69 -21.32
N HIS A 96 -1.87 -5.11 -20.08
CA HIS A 96 -0.98 -6.22 -19.72
C HIS A 96 -1.59 -7.61 -20.00
N HIS A 97 -2.88 -7.66 -20.31
CA HIS A 97 -3.69 -8.87 -20.49
C HIS A 97 -4.17 -9.01 -21.94
N GLY A 98 -3.42 -8.45 -22.89
CA GLY A 98 -3.68 -8.55 -24.34
C GLY A 98 -4.80 -7.63 -24.86
N GLY A 99 -5.31 -6.71 -24.04
CA GLY A 99 -6.41 -5.82 -24.35
C GLY A 99 -7.77 -6.37 -23.91
N VAL A 100 -8.80 -5.53 -24.05
CA VAL A 100 -10.18 -5.88 -23.69
C VAL A 100 -10.77 -6.80 -24.75
N ALA A 101 -11.32 -7.93 -24.32
CA ALA A 101 -12.13 -8.79 -25.17
C ALA A 101 -13.59 -8.31 -25.22
N LYS A 102 -14.14 -7.92 -24.06
CA LYS A 102 -15.52 -7.47 -23.91
C LYS A 102 -15.66 -6.50 -22.73
N TRP A 103 -16.44 -5.44 -22.91
CA TRP A 103 -16.92 -4.58 -21.81
C TRP A 103 -18.22 -5.16 -21.22
N LEU A 104 -18.38 -5.06 -19.90
CA LEU A 104 -19.46 -5.68 -19.12
C LEU A 104 -20.44 -4.65 -18.55
#